data_AF-A0A3D0PER2-F1
#
_entry.id   AF-A0A3D0PER2-F1
#
_cell.length_a   1.000
_cell.length_b   1.000
_cell.length_c   1.000
_cell.angle_alpha   90.00
_cell.angle_beta   90.00
_cell.angle_gamma   90.00
#
_symmetry.space_group_name_H-M   'P 1'
#
loop_
_entity.id
_entity.type
_entity.pdbx_description
1 polymer ?
#
loop_
_entity_poly.entity_id
_entity_poly.type
_entity_poly.pdbx_seq_one_letter_code
_entity_poly.pdbx_strand_id
1 'polypeptide(L)'
;GTFRSRLLHFWGLSESSLAESVAPLLELQNPTVAPYAGQGEVKLRITAHGATASEAEAAIAPVEQELRRIGGEHCFGADDDSLASVVLQQLRSRNQTLAVAESCTGGGVGSALTAISGSSDVFLGGV
;
A
#
# COMPACT_ATOMS: atom_id res chain seq x y z
N GLY A 1 16.12 -18.00 -14.11
CA GLY A 1 15.86 -17.42 -12.79
C GLY A 1 14.38 -17.28 -12.59
N THR A 2 13.96 -16.61 -11.53
CA THR A 2 12.56 -16.34 -11.19
C THR A 2 12.36 -14.85 -10.97
N PHE A 3 11.12 -14.39 -11.17
CA PHE A 3 10.74 -13.01 -10.93
C PHE A 3 9.92 -12.92 -9.65
N ARG A 4 10.16 -11.85 -8.89
CA ARG A 4 9.35 -11.45 -7.75
C ARG A 4 8.97 -9.99 -7.91
N SER A 5 7.79 -9.65 -7.41
CA SER A 5 7.30 -8.29 -7.46
C SER A 5 6.70 -7.90 -6.12
N ARG A 6 6.74 -6.61 -5.83
CA ARG A 6 6.13 -5.97 -4.67
C ARG A 6 5.46 -4.69 -5.13
N LEU A 7 4.24 -4.46 -4.69
CA LEU A 7 3.50 -3.25 -5.03
C LEU A 7 3.36 -2.38 -3.79
N LEU A 8 3.86 -1.14 -3.81
CA LEU A 8 3.71 -0.20 -2.70
C LEU A 8 2.60 0.78 -3.01
N HIS A 9 1.73 1.05 -2.03
CA HIS A 9 0.57 1.91 -2.18
C HIS A 9 0.78 3.24 -1.45
N PHE A 10 0.49 4.34 -2.16
CA PHE A 10 0.67 5.70 -1.67
C PHE A 10 -0.62 6.52 -1.79
N TRP A 11 -0.86 7.38 -0.79
CA TRP A 11 -2.01 8.29 -0.76
C TRP A 11 -1.59 9.73 -0.41
N GLY A 12 -2.28 10.71 -0.99
CA GLY A 12 -2.04 12.14 -0.72
C GLY A 12 -0.85 12.75 -1.46
N LEU A 13 -0.23 12.02 -2.39
CA LEU A 13 0.80 12.51 -3.30
C LEU A 13 0.26 12.58 -4.73
N SER A 14 0.69 13.59 -5.49
CA SER A 14 0.53 13.57 -6.94
C SER A 14 1.51 12.59 -7.56
N GLU A 15 1.15 12.02 -8.72
CA GLU A 15 2.02 11.12 -9.47
C GLU A 15 3.35 11.79 -9.83
N SER A 16 3.31 13.07 -10.25
CA SER A 16 4.50 13.83 -10.62
C SER A 16 5.45 14.06 -9.44
N SER A 17 4.94 14.45 -8.28
CA SER A 17 5.79 14.70 -7.10
C SER A 17 6.44 13.42 -6.57
N LEU A 18 5.73 12.29 -6.60
CA LEU A 18 6.33 11.01 -6.24
C LEU A 18 7.37 10.59 -7.27
N ALA A 19 7.07 10.68 -8.57
CA ALA A 19 7.99 10.32 -9.66
C ALA A 19 9.30 11.12 -9.60
N GLU A 20 9.23 12.44 -9.35
CA GLU A 20 10.41 13.28 -9.15
C GLU A 20 11.25 12.82 -7.95
N SER A 21 10.59 12.52 -6.83
CA SER A 21 11.26 12.11 -5.58
C SER A 21 11.94 10.74 -5.69
N VAL A 22 11.42 9.86 -6.55
CA VAL A 22 11.94 8.49 -6.75
C VAL A 22 12.66 8.32 -8.09
N ALA A 23 12.93 9.40 -8.82
CA ALA A 23 13.52 9.36 -10.16
C ALA A 23 14.79 8.48 -10.26
N PRO A 24 15.75 8.52 -9.32
CA PRO A 24 16.92 7.65 -9.38
C PRO A 24 16.58 6.15 -9.31
N LEU A 25 15.47 5.79 -8.67
CA LEU A 25 15.03 4.40 -8.53
C LEU A 25 14.30 3.90 -9.78
N LEU A 26 13.71 4.80 -10.57
CA LEU A 26 13.06 4.46 -11.85
C LEU A 26 14.06 4.05 -12.93
N GLU A 27 15.33 4.45 -12.81
CA GLU A 27 16.40 4.10 -13.76
C GLU A 27 17.05 2.74 -13.47
N LEU A 28 16.68 2.08 -12.36
CA LEU A 28 17.22 0.78 -12.00
C LEU A 28 16.82 -0.31 -12.99
N GLN A 29 17.77 -1.16 -13.36
CA GLN A 29 17.54 -2.28 -14.28
C GLN A 29 17.11 -3.57 -13.58
N ASN A 30 17.55 -3.78 -12.34
CA ASN A 30 17.15 -4.91 -11.49
C ASN A 30 17.49 -4.63 -10.02
N PRO A 31 16.51 -4.46 -9.12
CA PRO A 31 15.07 -4.45 -9.38
C PRO A 31 14.64 -3.27 -10.25
N THR A 32 13.63 -3.44 -11.10
CA THR A 32 12.97 -2.34 -11.81
C THR A 32 11.91 -1.71 -10.91
N VAL A 33 11.73 -0.40 -11.00
CA VAL A 33 10.65 0.34 -10.33
C VAL A 33 9.80 1.02 -11.38
N ALA A 34 8.48 0.79 -11.33
CA ALA A 34 7.55 1.35 -12.30
C ALA A 34 6.31 1.96 -11.60
N PRO A 35 5.90 3.19 -11.97
CA PRO A 35 4.64 3.74 -11.50
C PRO A 35 3.45 3.00 -12.11
N TYR A 36 2.39 2.86 -11.32
CA TYR A 36 1.09 2.36 -11.72
C TYR A 36 0.02 3.37 -11.32
N ALA A 37 -0.69 3.90 -12.32
CA ALA A 37 -1.78 4.83 -12.09
C ALA A 37 -3.03 4.09 -11.59
N GLY A 38 -3.67 4.66 -10.58
CA GLY A 38 -4.96 4.22 -10.02
C GLY A 38 -5.94 5.39 -9.90
N GLN A 39 -7.17 5.09 -9.50
CA GLN A 39 -8.19 6.13 -9.23
C GLN A 39 -7.91 6.81 -7.88
N GLY A 40 -7.04 7.81 -7.87
CA GLY A 40 -6.73 8.64 -6.70
C GLY A 40 -5.63 8.11 -5.77
N GLU A 41 -5.15 6.89 -6.02
CA GLU A 41 -3.97 6.30 -5.38
C GLU A 41 -2.80 6.23 -6.37
N VAL A 42 -1.57 6.41 -5.86
CA VAL A 42 -0.35 6.18 -6.64
C VAL A 42 0.28 4.88 -6.19
N LYS A 43 0.70 4.03 -7.12
CA LYS A 43 1.39 2.78 -6.81
C LYS A 43 2.77 2.73 -7.44
N LEU A 44 3.73 2.12 -6.74
CA LEU A 44 5.04 1.80 -7.29
C LEU A 44 5.26 0.30 -7.25
N ARG A 45 5.47 -0.32 -8.41
CA ARG A 45 5.78 -1.74 -8.51
C ARG A 45 7.28 -1.93 -8.61
N ILE A 46 7.84 -2.68 -7.68
CA ILE A 46 9.23 -3.14 -7.67
C ILE A 46 9.23 -4.56 -8.26
N THR A 47 10.09 -4.86 -9.22
CA THR A 47 10.22 -6.21 -9.79
C THR A 47 11.68 -6.60 -9.90
N ALA A 48 12.05 -7.73 -9.31
CA ALA A 48 13.41 -8.26 -9.37
C ALA A 48 13.44 -9.64 -10.03
N HIS A 49 14.51 -9.89 -10.77
CA HIS A 49 14.89 -11.20 -11.26
C HIS A 49 16.11 -11.73 -10.49
N GLY A 50 16.04 -12.97 -10.04
CA GLY A 50 17.13 -13.67 -9.34
C GLY A 50 17.26 -15.12 -9.78
N ALA A 51 18.34 -15.81 -9.39
CA ALA A 51 18.45 -17.25 -9.66
C ALA A 51 17.44 -18.05 -8.83
N THR A 52 17.14 -17.57 -7.61
CA THR A 52 16.14 -18.13 -6.71
C THR A 52 15.10 -17.07 -6.29
N ALA A 53 13.97 -17.53 -5.72
CA ALA A 53 12.94 -16.64 -5.21
C ALA A 53 13.46 -15.76 -4.06
N SER A 54 14.25 -16.35 -3.17
CA SER A 54 14.85 -15.64 -2.03
C SER A 54 15.84 -14.57 -2.49
N GLU A 55 16.64 -14.82 -3.52
CA GLU A 55 17.52 -13.79 -4.10
C GLU A 55 16.74 -12.63 -4.70
N ALA A 56 15.67 -12.91 -5.44
CA ALA A 56 14.83 -11.86 -6.02
C ALA A 56 14.13 -11.02 -4.92
N GLU A 57 13.62 -11.67 -3.87
CA GLU A 57 13.03 -10.98 -2.70
C GLU A 57 14.07 -10.14 -1.94
N ALA A 58 15.28 -10.67 -1.74
CA ALA A 58 16.39 -9.96 -1.10
C ALA A 58 16.82 -8.72 -1.91
N ALA A 59 16.74 -8.79 -3.24
CA ALA A 59 17.02 -7.64 -4.10
C ALA A 59 15.93 -6.56 -4.00
N ILE A 60 14.66 -6.93 -3.80
CA ILE A 60 13.54 -5.98 -3.63
C ILE A 60 13.65 -5.20 -2.32
N ALA A 61 14.02 -5.88 -1.23
CA ALA A 61 14.01 -5.33 0.13
C ALA A 61 14.67 -3.93 0.29
N PRO A 62 15.90 -3.67 -0.21
CA PRO A 62 16.51 -2.35 -0.07
C PRO A 62 15.77 -1.25 -0.86
N VAL A 63 15.24 -1.58 -2.04
CA VAL A 63 14.47 -0.64 -2.86
C VAL A 63 13.12 -0.33 -2.19
N GLU A 64 12.46 -1.34 -1.63
CA GLU A 64 11.23 -1.16 -0.85
C GLU A 64 11.47 -0.23 0.36
N GLN A 65 12.54 -0.48 1.11
CA GLN A 65 12.88 0.34 2.28
C GLN A 65 13.10 1.81 1.90
N GLU A 66 13.83 2.05 0.82
CA GLU A 66 14.10 3.41 0.34
C GLU A 66 12.82 4.10 -0.16
N LEU A 67 11.96 3.41 -0.91
CA LEU A 67 10.68 3.94 -1.36
C LEU A 67 9.75 4.27 -0.19
N ARG A 68 9.72 3.44 0.85
CA ARG A 68 8.99 3.73 2.10
C ARG A 68 9.58 4.93 2.82
N ARG A 69 10.90 5.09 2.83
CA ARG A 69 11.57 6.26 3.43
C ARG A 69 11.22 7.55 2.69
N ILE A 70 11.23 7.53 1.35
CA ILE A 70 10.88 8.68 0.51
C ILE A 70 9.39 9.02 0.64
N GLY A 71 8.52 8.01 0.57
CA GLY A 71 7.07 8.20 0.69
C GLY A 71 6.60 8.55 2.11
N GLY A 72 7.34 8.16 3.14
CA GLY A 72 7.03 8.46 4.53
C GLY A 72 5.60 8.06 4.91
N GLU A 73 4.86 9.00 5.50
CA GLU A 73 3.47 8.81 5.94
C GLU A 73 2.48 8.59 4.79
N HIS A 74 2.88 8.88 3.55
CA HIS A 74 2.04 8.66 2.38
C HIS A 74 2.00 7.19 1.98
N CYS A 75 2.98 6.37 2.36
CA CYS A 75 2.99 4.94 2.06
C CYS A 75 2.18 4.17 3.10
N PHE A 76 0.97 3.73 2.75
CA PHE A 76 0.06 3.11 3.71
C PHE A 76 0.11 1.58 3.74
N GLY A 77 0.54 0.94 2.66
CA GLY A 77 0.42 -0.52 2.52
C GLY A 77 1.20 -1.09 1.35
N ALA A 78 1.12 -2.41 1.20
CA ALA A 78 1.70 -3.12 0.06
C ALA A 78 0.82 -4.29 -0.44
N ASP A 79 1.04 -4.65 -1.70
CA ASP A 79 0.40 -5.76 -2.42
C ASP A 79 -1.14 -5.67 -2.37
N ASP A 80 -1.80 -6.54 -1.60
CA ASP A 80 -3.25 -6.60 -1.52
C ASP A 80 -3.83 -5.67 -0.44
N ASP A 81 -2.98 -4.87 0.22
CA ASP A 81 -3.42 -3.90 1.22
C ASP A 81 -4.35 -2.83 0.63
N SER A 82 -5.54 -2.74 1.20
CA SER A 82 -6.43 -1.58 1.05
C SER A 82 -6.32 -0.66 2.27
N LEU A 83 -6.79 0.59 2.16
CA LEU A 83 -6.89 1.47 3.32
C LEU A 83 -7.75 0.86 4.43
N ALA A 84 -8.86 0.19 4.07
CA ALA A 84 -9.74 -0.46 5.03
C ALA A 84 -9.05 -1.60 5.79
N SER A 85 -8.32 -2.49 5.09
CA SER A 85 -7.59 -3.58 5.74
C SER A 85 -6.49 -3.05 6.66
N VAL A 86 -5.73 -2.04 6.24
CA VAL A 86 -4.67 -1.43 7.04
C VAL A 86 -5.23 -0.78 8.30
N VAL A 87 -6.31 0.00 8.18
CA VAL A 87 -6.98 0.63 9.34
C VAL A 87 -7.48 -0.43 10.33
N LEU A 88 -8.18 -1.46 9.86
CA LEU A 88 -8.69 -2.53 10.72
C LEU A 88 -7.56 -3.28 11.44
N GLN A 89 -6.47 -3.60 10.74
CA GLN A 89 -5.32 -4.27 11.35
C GLN A 89 -4.64 -3.40 12.41
N GLN A 90 -4.48 -2.09 12.13
CA GLN A 90 -3.88 -1.13 13.05
C GLN A 90 -4.71 -0.92 14.31
N LEU A 91 -6.03 -0.94 14.21
CA LEU A 91 -6.93 -0.87 15.37
C LEU A 91 -6.91 -2.18 16.16
N ARG A 92 -6.92 -3.33 15.45
CA ARG A 92 -6.83 -4.66 16.07
C ARG A 92 -5.56 -4.81 16.91
N SER A 93 -4.40 -4.39 16.40
CA SER A 93 -3.14 -4.46 17.13
C SER A 93 -3.10 -3.58 18.39
N ARG A 94 -3.95 -2.55 18.44
CA ARG A 94 -4.12 -1.64 19.58
C ARG A 94 -5.29 -2.03 20.49
N ASN A 95 -5.99 -3.12 20.22
CA ASN A 95 -7.24 -3.50 20.89
C ASN A 95 -8.29 -2.37 20.90
N GLN A 96 -8.42 -1.65 19.78
CA GLN A 96 -9.35 -0.56 19.60
C GLN A 96 -10.49 -0.95 18.67
N THR A 97 -11.65 -0.33 18.87
CA THR A 97 -12.84 -0.49 18.02
C THR A 97 -13.17 0.81 17.29
N LEU A 98 -13.90 0.70 16.18
CA LEU A 98 -14.31 1.82 15.32
C LEU A 98 -15.82 1.84 15.10
N ALA A 99 -16.41 3.02 15.06
CA ALA A 99 -17.75 3.27 14.53
C ALA A 99 -17.70 4.50 13.62
N VAL A 100 -18.64 4.63 12.68
CA VAL A 100 -18.72 5.75 11.74
C VAL A 100 -20.08 6.46 11.81
N ALA A 101 -20.11 7.74 11.49
CA ALA A 101 -21.35 8.48 11.25
C ALA A 101 -21.20 9.21 9.91
N GLU A 102 -22.05 8.88 8.93
CA GLU A 102 -21.86 9.25 7.53
C GLU A 102 -22.98 10.17 7.01
N SER A 103 -22.60 11.20 6.26
CA SER A 103 -23.54 12.06 5.52
C SER A 103 -23.28 11.95 4.02
N CYS A 104 -22.33 12.73 3.46
CA CYS A 104 -22.06 12.78 2.02
C CYS A 104 -21.63 11.43 1.40
N THR A 105 -20.98 10.57 2.18
CA THR A 105 -20.53 9.24 1.74
C THR A 105 -21.66 8.21 1.74
N GLY A 106 -22.77 8.46 2.43
CA GLY A 106 -23.98 7.64 2.40
C GLY A 106 -23.79 6.16 2.79
N GLY A 107 -22.79 5.86 3.62
CA GLY A 107 -22.45 4.48 4.01
C GLY A 107 -21.24 3.90 3.26
N GLY A 108 -20.59 4.67 2.37
CA GLY A 108 -19.43 4.23 1.61
C GLY A 108 -18.24 3.81 2.49
N VAL A 109 -17.99 4.50 3.60
CA VAL A 109 -16.88 4.14 4.52
C VAL A 109 -17.21 2.86 5.27
N GLY A 110 -18.41 2.73 5.83
CA GLY A 110 -18.89 1.51 6.47
C GLY A 110 -18.88 0.31 5.51
N SER A 111 -19.28 0.51 4.26
CA SER A 111 -19.23 -0.51 3.20
C SER A 111 -17.80 -0.99 2.92
N ALA A 112 -16.85 -0.05 2.77
CA ALA A 112 -15.45 -0.40 2.55
C ALA A 112 -14.84 -1.19 3.73
N LEU A 113 -15.18 -0.82 4.97
CA LEU A 113 -14.71 -1.53 6.17
C LEU A 113 -15.31 -2.94 6.27
N THR A 114 -16.61 -3.07 6.05
CA THR A 114 -17.32 -4.36 6.16
C THR A 114 -16.99 -5.34 5.03
N ALA A 115 -16.50 -4.86 3.89
CA ALA A 115 -15.99 -5.69 2.81
C ALA A 115 -14.74 -6.52 3.21
N ILE A 116 -14.02 -6.12 4.26
CA ILE A 116 -12.88 -6.87 4.78
C ILE A 116 -13.38 -7.98 5.72
N SER A 117 -13.02 -9.22 5.39
CA SER A 117 -13.33 -10.39 6.22
C SER A 117 -12.82 -10.23 7.65
N GLY A 118 -13.68 -10.54 8.62
CA GLY A 118 -13.36 -10.43 10.05
C GLY A 118 -13.48 -9.02 10.61
N SER A 119 -13.91 -8.02 9.84
CA SER A 119 -14.08 -6.63 10.29
C SER A 119 -14.94 -6.45 11.55
N SER A 120 -15.84 -7.39 11.86
CA SER A 120 -16.73 -7.33 13.04
C SER A 120 -16.01 -7.39 14.40
N ASP A 121 -14.74 -7.80 14.43
CA ASP A 121 -13.95 -7.78 15.67
C ASP A 121 -13.49 -6.38 16.08
N VAL A 122 -13.50 -5.43 15.14
CA VAL A 122 -13.05 -4.04 15.31
C VAL A 122 -14.16 -3.04 14.99
N PHE A 123 -14.93 -3.24 13.91
CA PHE A 123 -15.93 -2.30 13.43
C PHE A 123 -17.31 -2.61 14.04
N LEU A 124 -17.81 -1.68 14.85
CA LEU A 124 -19.06 -1.82 15.60
C LEU A 124 -20.31 -1.38 14.83
N GLY A 125 -20.13 -0.77 13.65
CA GLY A 125 -21.22 -0.24 12.83
C GLY A 125 -21.19 1.29 12.72
N GLY A 126 -22.31 1.86 12.28
CA GLY A 126 -22.42 3.30 12.09
C GLY A 126 -23.84 3.81 11.90
N VAL A 127 -23.97 5.12 11.73
CA VAL A 127 -25.23 5.85 11.51
C VAL A 127 -25.16 6.67 10.22
#